data_AF-A0AAP0JXB9-F1
#
_entry.id   AF-A0AAP0JXB9-F1
#
_cell.length_a   1.000
_cell.length_b   1.000
_cell.length_c   1.000
_cell.angle_alpha   90.00
_cell.angle_beta   90.00
_cell.angle_gamma   90.00
#
_symmetry.space_group_name_H-M   'P 1'
#
loop_
_entity.id
_entity.type
_entity.pdbx_description
1 polymer ?
#
loop_
_entity_poly.entity_id
_entity_poly.type
_entity_poly.pdbx_seq_one_letter_code
_entity_poly.pdbx_strand_id
1 'polypeptide(L)'
;MDEEAPGSMRRTSSRTRKVASKMAAALASSDNRMQAELARLEALENDNAGIEAVEVNDDDDASLDDEDELDVVIKGDNCVVIADFHNSIAVHLKRQMKNSKRKTRQAKALEARKAPRTFMELLQEANLEALPPHVPSYLRAAVGPPSSTSRRYFCTVCGFTANYTCVRCGVRFCSIHCQVVHNDTRCLKFVA
;
A
#
# COMPACT_ATOMS: atom_id res chain seq x y z
N MET A 1 0.14 45.83 -31.89
CA MET A 1 0.60 45.86 -30.49
C MET A 1 0.89 44.42 -30.13
N ASP A 2 2.02 43.99 -30.67
CA ASP A 2 2.60 42.66 -30.61
C ASP A 2 3.31 42.50 -29.26
N GLU A 3 3.01 41.43 -28.52
CA GLU A 3 3.91 40.91 -27.49
C GLU A 3 3.75 39.38 -27.41
N GLU A 4 4.53 38.68 -28.24
CA GLU A 4 4.78 37.25 -28.13
C GLU A 4 5.99 37.03 -27.20
N ALA A 5 5.75 36.37 -26.07
CA ALA A 5 6.79 36.00 -25.11
C ALA A 5 7.72 34.91 -25.69
N PRO A 6 9.06 35.10 -25.70
CA PRO A 6 9.96 34.06 -26.18
C PRO A 6 10.16 32.97 -25.11
N GLY A 7 9.57 31.80 -25.37
CA GLY A 7 9.74 30.60 -24.54
C GLY A 7 11.21 30.16 -24.41
N SER A 8 11.51 29.61 -23.22
CA SER A 8 12.78 29.01 -22.80
C SER A 8 13.54 28.28 -23.92
N MET A 9 14.76 28.73 -24.21
CA MET A 9 15.68 28.13 -25.18
C MET A 9 16.00 26.68 -24.81
N ARG A 10 15.26 25.72 -25.38
CA ARG A 10 15.60 24.30 -25.31
C ARG A 10 16.86 24.07 -26.15
N ARG A 11 17.93 23.58 -25.52
CA ARG A 11 19.12 23.10 -26.24
C ARG A 11 18.72 21.96 -27.17
N THR A 12 18.53 22.25 -28.46
CA THR A 12 18.30 21.22 -29.46
C THR A 12 19.63 20.75 -30.04
N SER A 13 19.79 19.43 -30.13
CA SER A 13 20.94 18.83 -30.82
C SER A 13 20.79 19.10 -32.31
N SER A 14 21.81 19.67 -32.96
CA SER A 14 21.87 19.89 -34.42
C SER A 14 22.05 18.59 -35.23
N ARG A 15 22.11 17.44 -34.55
CA ARG A 15 22.33 16.15 -35.21
C ARG A 15 21.04 15.66 -35.86
N THR A 16 20.98 15.70 -37.18
CA THR A 16 19.90 15.11 -37.96
C THR A 16 19.93 13.59 -37.82
N ARG A 17 18.86 13.00 -37.25
CA ARG A 17 18.73 11.54 -37.15
C ARG A 17 18.27 11.00 -38.50
N LYS A 18 19.11 10.21 -39.16
CA LYS A 18 18.72 9.43 -40.34
C LYS A 18 17.97 8.18 -39.86
N VAL A 19 16.66 8.14 -40.08
CA VAL A 19 15.84 6.94 -39.83
C VAL A 19 15.69 6.19 -41.15
N ALA A 20 15.93 4.88 -41.14
CA ALA A 20 15.74 4.05 -42.33
C ALA A 20 14.27 4.05 -42.77
N SER A 21 14.01 3.96 -44.08
CA SER A 21 12.65 3.99 -44.65
C SER A 21 11.71 2.95 -44.02
N LYS A 22 12.21 1.73 -43.78
CA LYS A 22 11.46 0.66 -43.10
C LYS A 22 11.08 1.03 -41.66
N MET A 23 11.97 1.70 -40.94
CA MET A 23 11.70 2.17 -39.58
C MET A 23 10.69 3.33 -39.57
N ALA A 24 10.77 4.24 -40.54
CA ALA A 24 9.79 5.33 -40.68
C ALA A 24 8.38 4.80 -40.97
N ALA A 25 8.25 3.80 -41.85
CA ALA A 25 6.98 3.14 -42.12
C ALA A 25 6.42 2.39 -40.90
N ALA A 26 7.29 1.68 -40.18
CA ALA A 26 6.90 0.98 -38.96
C ALA A 26 6.38 1.94 -37.87
N LEU A 27 7.01 3.11 -37.72
CA LEU A 27 6.60 4.14 -36.75
C LEU A 27 5.35 4.93 -37.19
N ALA A 28 5.07 5.02 -38.49
CA ALA A 28 3.88 5.72 -39.01
C ALA A 28 2.60 4.89 -38.86
N SER A 29 2.70 3.56 -38.88
CA SER A 29 1.57 2.65 -38.65
C SER A 29 0.93 2.92 -37.26
N SER A 30 -0.39 3.09 -37.23
CA SER A 30 -1.17 3.16 -35.98
C SER A 30 -1.08 1.85 -35.20
N ASP A 31 -1.09 0.73 -35.90
CA ASP A 31 -1.19 -0.60 -35.31
C ASP A 31 0.11 -0.98 -34.60
N ASN A 32 1.26 -0.62 -35.19
CA ASN A 32 2.57 -0.83 -34.56
C ASN A 32 2.75 0.06 -33.32
N ARG A 33 2.20 1.27 -33.33
CA ARG A 33 2.22 2.17 -32.17
C ARG A 33 1.37 1.61 -31.03
N MET A 34 0.15 1.19 -31.33
CA MET A 34 -0.75 0.55 -30.36
C MET A 34 -0.16 -0.76 -29.81
N GLN A 35 0.45 -1.60 -30.64
CA GLN A 35 1.09 -2.83 -30.19
C GLN A 35 2.30 -2.56 -29.28
N ALA A 36 3.09 -1.52 -29.57
CA ALA A 36 4.20 -1.11 -28.71
C ALA A 36 3.72 -0.54 -27.37
N GLU A 37 2.61 0.20 -27.37
CA GLU A 37 1.96 0.70 -26.15
C GLU A 37 1.43 -0.44 -25.28
N LEU A 38 0.71 -1.40 -25.88
CA LEU A 38 0.20 -2.58 -25.18
C LEU A 38 1.32 -3.44 -24.57
N ALA A 39 2.39 -3.71 -25.33
CA ALA A 39 3.54 -4.46 -24.82
C ALA A 39 4.25 -3.74 -23.66
N ARG A 40 4.26 -2.40 -23.68
CA ARG A 40 4.83 -1.60 -22.59
C ARG A 40 3.96 -1.64 -21.34
N LEU A 41 2.62 -1.62 -21.49
CA LEU A 41 1.69 -1.79 -20.37
C LEU A 41 1.77 -3.18 -19.75
N GLU A 42 1.82 -4.23 -20.57
CA GLU A 42 1.97 -5.62 -20.09
C GLU A 42 3.28 -5.84 -19.30
N ALA A 43 4.37 -5.22 -19.75
CA ALA A 43 5.63 -5.25 -19.00
C ALA A 43 5.53 -4.55 -17.64
N LEU A 44 4.88 -3.38 -17.59
CA LEU A 44 4.66 -2.65 -16.33
C LEU A 44 3.71 -3.40 -15.38
N GLU A 45 2.69 -4.08 -15.90
CA GLU A 45 1.80 -4.92 -15.10
C GLU A 45 2.51 -6.15 -14.52
N ASN A 46 3.45 -6.73 -15.27
CA ASN A 46 4.27 -7.85 -14.78
C ASN A 46 5.31 -7.42 -13.74
N ASP A 47 5.91 -6.23 -13.91
CA ASP A 47 6.93 -5.71 -12.98
C ASP A 47 6.32 -5.16 -11.67
N ASN A 48 5.04 -4.78 -11.68
CA ASN A 48 4.33 -4.30 -10.50
C ASN A 48 3.89 -5.42 -9.52
N ALA A 49 4.45 -6.63 -9.64
CA ALA A 49 4.30 -7.69 -8.64
C ALA A 49 4.97 -7.37 -7.27
N GLY A 50 5.65 -6.21 -7.16
CA GLY A 50 6.50 -5.83 -6.03
C GLY A 50 5.93 -4.77 -5.06
N ILE A 51 4.63 -4.48 -5.05
CA ILE A 51 4.01 -4.07 -3.77
C ILE A 51 3.77 -5.37 -3.03
N GLU A 52 4.87 -5.89 -2.46
CA GLU A 52 4.83 -7.03 -1.58
C GLU A 52 3.84 -6.70 -0.45
N ALA A 53 2.84 -7.56 -0.33
CA ALA A 53 2.32 -7.92 0.96
C ALA A 53 3.54 -8.07 1.86
N VAL A 54 3.64 -7.24 2.90
CA VAL A 54 4.50 -7.54 4.02
C VAL A 54 4.16 -8.98 4.40
N GLU A 55 5.05 -9.90 4.07
CA GLU A 55 5.01 -11.27 4.53
C GLU A 55 5.14 -11.13 6.05
N VAL A 56 4.00 -11.07 6.75
CA VAL A 56 3.98 -11.37 8.17
C VAL A 56 4.29 -12.85 8.20
N ASN A 57 5.59 -13.14 8.31
CA ASN A 57 6.09 -14.45 8.65
C ASN A 57 5.63 -14.68 10.10
N ASP A 58 4.39 -15.15 10.28
CA ASP A 58 3.94 -15.74 11.54
C ASP A 58 4.63 -17.12 11.65
N ASP A 59 5.94 -17.06 11.87
CA ASP A 59 6.81 -18.18 12.25
C ASP A 59 6.67 -18.39 13.76
N ASP A 60 5.46 -18.78 14.17
CA ASP A 60 5.18 -19.30 15.51
C ASP A 60 5.30 -20.84 15.48
N ASP A 61 6.47 -21.40 15.12
CA ASP A 61 6.92 -22.70 15.64
C ASP A 61 8.40 -22.98 15.30
N ALA A 62 9.32 -22.43 16.08
CA ALA A 62 10.68 -22.96 16.17
C ALA A 62 11.21 -22.83 17.60
N SER A 63 11.24 -23.98 18.27
CA SER A 63 11.87 -24.28 19.55
C SER A 63 13.18 -23.52 19.80
N LEU A 64 13.27 -22.90 20.98
CA LEU A 64 14.56 -22.62 21.62
C LEU A 64 15.22 -23.96 21.95
N ASP A 65 16.13 -24.41 21.09
CA ASP A 65 17.26 -25.24 21.54
C ASP A 65 18.51 -24.40 21.32
N ASP A 66 19.29 -24.33 22.39
CA ASP A 66 20.47 -23.50 22.59
C ASP A 66 21.60 -23.79 21.55
N GLU A 67 22.72 -23.09 21.74
CA GLU A 67 24.10 -23.43 21.33
C GLU A 67 24.66 -22.84 20.01
N ASP A 68 25.54 -21.85 20.22
CA ASP A 68 26.72 -21.41 19.44
C ASP A 68 26.55 -20.53 18.18
N GLU A 69 26.80 -19.23 18.39
CA GLU A 69 27.06 -18.19 17.39
C GLU A 69 28.40 -18.49 16.66
N LEU A 70 28.30 -19.09 15.46
CA LEU A 70 29.43 -19.32 14.55
C LEU A 70 29.37 -18.31 13.38
N ASP A 71 30.38 -17.44 13.29
CA ASP A 71 30.53 -16.45 12.22
C ASP A 71 30.77 -17.11 10.85
N VAL A 72 29.75 -17.09 9.99
CA VAL A 72 29.83 -17.60 8.60
C VAL A 72 30.39 -16.50 7.67
N VAL A 73 31.65 -16.61 7.28
CA VAL A 73 32.23 -15.71 6.26
C VAL A 73 32.00 -16.27 4.86
N ILE A 74 31.03 -15.70 4.15
CA ILE A 74 30.75 -16.02 2.73
C ILE A 74 31.79 -15.33 1.84
N LYS A 75 32.68 -16.11 1.19
CA LYS A 75 33.47 -15.62 0.05
C LYS A 75 33.27 -16.50 -1.18
N GLY A 76 32.53 -15.97 -2.15
CA GLY A 76 32.51 -16.45 -3.52
C GLY A 76 31.76 -17.76 -3.75
N ASP A 77 31.31 -17.94 -4.99
CA ASP A 77 30.26 -18.88 -5.34
C ASP A 77 30.63 -20.35 -5.09
N ASN A 78 29.93 -20.93 -4.11
CA ASN A 78 29.74 -22.37 -3.88
C ASN A 78 30.76 -23.13 -3.00
N CYS A 79 31.47 -22.48 -2.08
CA CYS A 79 32.16 -23.20 -0.98
C CYS A 79 31.90 -22.52 0.37
N VAL A 80 31.44 -23.30 1.36
CA VAL A 80 31.40 -22.87 2.76
C VAL A 80 32.57 -23.55 3.47
N VAL A 81 33.45 -22.75 4.07
CA VAL A 81 34.49 -23.23 4.98
C VAL A 81 33.98 -23.06 6.41
N ILE A 82 33.86 -24.18 7.14
CA ILE A 82 33.64 -24.16 8.59
C ILE A 82 35.03 -24.01 9.20
N ALA A 83 35.30 -22.88 9.86
CA ALA A 83 36.60 -22.60 10.43
C ALA A 83 36.57 -22.82 11.95
N ASP A 84 36.90 -24.05 12.38
CA ASP A 84 37.47 -24.25 13.71
C ASP A 84 38.98 -24.08 13.59
N PHE A 85 39.59 -23.35 14.53
CA PHE A 85 40.95 -22.77 14.45
C PHE A 85 42.09 -23.75 14.09
N HIS A 86 41.86 -25.07 14.01
CA HIS A 86 42.89 -26.06 13.69
C HIS A 86 42.54 -27.12 12.63
N ASN A 87 41.38 -27.10 11.95
CA ASN A 87 41.11 -28.11 10.90
C ASN A 87 40.14 -27.63 9.81
N SER A 88 40.59 -27.55 8.56
CA SER A 88 39.79 -27.10 7.42
C SER A 88 39.16 -28.29 6.69
N ILE A 89 37.84 -28.49 6.84
CA ILE A 89 37.07 -29.47 6.07
C ILE A 89 36.21 -28.73 5.04
N ALA A 90 36.45 -29.00 3.76
CA ALA A 90 35.64 -28.46 2.66
C ALA A 90 34.43 -29.37 2.37
N VAL A 91 33.22 -28.92 2.69
CA VAL A 91 31.99 -29.67 2.41
C VAL A 91 31.37 -29.17 1.11
N HIS A 92 31.26 -30.04 0.10
CA HIS A 92 30.56 -29.76 -1.15
C HIS A 92 29.04 -29.90 -0.93
N LEU A 93 28.35 -28.80 -0.61
CA LEU A 93 26.89 -28.78 -0.57
C LEU A 93 26.35 -28.48 -1.97
N LYS A 94 25.82 -29.51 -2.66
CA LYS A 94 25.09 -29.33 -3.93
C LYS A 94 23.83 -28.51 -3.67
N ARG A 95 23.90 -27.20 -3.92
CA ARG A 95 22.72 -26.32 -3.99
C ARG A 95 21.91 -26.72 -5.22
N GLN A 96 20.89 -27.56 -5.04
CA GLN A 96 19.88 -27.75 -6.07
C GLN A 96 19.18 -26.40 -6.27
N MET A 97 19.41 -25.76 -7.41
CA MET A 97 18.58 -24.64 -7.82
C MET A 97 17.16 -25.17 -7.93
N LYS A 98 16.25 -24.64 -7.11
CA LYS A 98 14.81 -24.87 -7.26
C LYS A 98 14.43 -24.31 -8.62
N ASN A 99 14.43 -25.18 -9.63
CA ASN A 99 13.97 -24.82 -10.97
C ASN A 99 12.61 -24.13 -10.83
N SER A 100 12.47 -22.98 -11.47
CA SER A 100 11.19 -22.31 -11.69
C SER A 100 10.29 -23.28 -12.44
N LYS A 101 9.60 -24.15 -11.69
CA LYS A 101 8.62 -25.08 -12.26
C LYS A 101 7.46 -24.22 -12.70
N ARG A 102 7.16 -24.30 -13.99
CA ARG A 102 6.02 -23.63 -14.62
C ARG A 102 4.76 -23.95 -13.80
N LYS A 103 4.27 -22.96 -13.02
CA LYS A 103 3.06 -23.11 -12.21
C LYS A 103 1.92 -23.51 -13.14
N THR A 104 1.21 -24.59 -12.81
CA THR A 104 0.05 -25.03 -13.57
C THR A 104 -1.03 -23.94 -13.54
N ARG A 105 -1.95 -23.91 -14.53
CA ARG A 105 -3.09 -22.96 -14.53
C ARG A 105 -3.85 -22.97 -13.21
N GLN A 106 -3.92 -24.13 -12.54
CA GLN A 106 -4.56 -24.29 -11.25
C GLN A 106 -3.77 -23.61 -10.11
N ALA A 107 -2.44 -23.71 -10.11
CA ALA A 107 -1.60 -22.99 -9.15
C ALA A 107 -1.68 -21.47 -9.35
N LYS A 108 -1.77 -20.99 -10.61
CA LYS A 108 -1.96 -19.55 -10.89
C LYS A 108 -3.34 -19.04 -10.44
N ALA A 109 -4.38 -19.86 -10.57
CA ALA A 109 -5.73 -19.53 -10.11
C ALA A 109 -5.85 -19.50 -8.57
N LEU A 110 -5.14 -20.39 -7.86
CA LEU A 110 -5.06 -20.37 -6.40
C LEU A 110 -4.34 -19.12 -5.86
N GLU A 111 -3.30 -18.66 -6.55
CA GLU A 111 -2.57 -17.43 -6.18
C GLU A 111 -3.39 -16.17 -6.45
N ALA A 112 -4.24 -16.15 -7.49
CA ALA A 112 -5.19 -15.07 -7.73
C ALA A 112 -6.24 -14.93 -6.61
N ARG A 113 -6.58 -16.02 -5.90
CA ARG A 113 -7.44 -15.99 -4.71
C ARG A 113 -6.75 -15.47 -3.44
N LYS A 114 -5.41 -15.31 -3.49
CA LYS A 114 -4.59 -14.70 -2.43
C LYS A 114 -4.34 -13.21 -2.66
N ALA A 115 -4.86 -12.64 -3.76
CA ALA A 115 -4.83 -11.19 -3.95
C ALA A 115 -5.54 -10.50 -2.77
N PRO A 116 -5.08 -9.30 -2.36
CA PRO A 116 -5.70 -8.56 -1.27
C PRO A 116 -7.16 -8.26 -1.63
N ARG A 117 -8.08 -8.78 -0.81
CA ARG A 117 -9.52 -8.57 -1.01
C ARG A 117 -9.91 -7.16 -0.62
N THR A 118 -10.83 -6.58 -1.35
CA THR A 118 -11.42 -5.30 -0.96
C THR A 118 -12.32 -5.48 0.27
N PHE A 119 -12.52 -4.43 1.07
CA PHE A 119 -13.42 -4.52 2.22
C PHE A 119 -14.84 -4.99 1.84
N MET A 120 -15.35 -4.54 0.68
CA MET A 120 -16.65 -4.95 0.17
C MET A 120 -16.71 -6.44 -0.20
N GLU A 121 -15.63 -6.98 -0.76
CA GLU A 121 -15.51 -8.41 -1.09
C GLU A 121 -15.53 -9.27 0.17
N LEU A 122 -14.77 -8.87 1.20
CA LEU A 122 -14.77 -9.54 2.51
C LEU A 122 -16.17 -9.51 3.16
N LEU A 123 -16.88 -8.40 3.04
CA LEU A 123 -18.24 -8.25 3.58
C LEU A 123 -19.25 -9.19 2.90
N GLN A 124 -19.12 -9.35 1.57
CA GLN A 124 -19.98 -10.24 0.78
C GLN A 124 -19.69 -11.71 1.07
N GLU A 125 -18.43 -12.09 1.23
CA GLU A 125 -18.02 -13.46 1.58
C GLU A 125 -18.43 -13.87 2.99
N ALA A 126 -18.39 -12.93 3.94
CA ALA A 126 -18.81 -13.18 5.32
C ALA A 126 -20.33 -13.45 5.45
N ASN A 127 -21.12 -13.18 4.40
CA ASN A 127 -22.55 -13.43 4.32
C ASN A 127 -23.29 -13.06 5.62
N LEU A 128 -23.15 -11.80 6.04
CA LEU A 128 -23.55 -11.33 7.36
C LEU A 128 -25.05 -11.52 7.68
N GLU A 129 -25.89 -11.63 6.67
CA GLU A 129 -27.33 -11.85 6.80
C GLU A 129 -27.67 -13.29 7.24
N ALA A 130 -26.85 -14.26 6.84
CA ALA A 130 -27.03 -15.66 7.22
C ALA A 130 -26.61 -15.96 8.67
N LEU A 131 -25.90 -15.03 9.32
CA LEU A 131 -25.51 -15.21 10.72
C LEU A 131 -26.75 -15.10 11.64
N PRO A 132 -26.89 -16.03 12.62
CA PRO A 132 -27.92 -15.97 13.65
C PRO A 132 -27.95 -14.61 14.39
N PRO A 133 -29.11 -14.19 14.93
CA PRO A 133 -29.28 -12.87 15.52
C PRO A 133 -28.43 -12.61 16.78
N HIS A 134 -27.93 -13.67 17.42
CA HIS A 134 -27.08 -13.56 18.60
C HIS A 134 -25.60 -13.31 18.27
N VAL A 135 -25.17 -13.50 17.02
CA VAL A 135 -23.77 -13.30 16.63
C VAL A 135 -23.57 -11.84 16.22
N PRO A 136 -22.70 -11.08 16.91
CA PRO A 136 -22.36 -9.72 16.51
C PRO A 136 -21.71 -9.73 15.12
N SER A 137 -22.24 -8.93 14.21
CA SER A 137 -21.70 -8.73 12.86
C SER A 137 -21.36 -7.26 12.66
N TYR A 138 -20.55 -6.92 11.65
CA TYR A 138 -20.19 -5.53 11.35
C TYR A 138 -21.42 -4.59 11.25
N LEU A 139 -22.52 -5.09 10.69
CA LEU A 139 -23.77 -4.33 10.55
C LEU A 139 -24.61 -4.27 11.83
N ARG A 140 -24.49 -5.27 12.72
CA ARG A 140 -25.29 -5.38 13.96
C ARG A 140 -24.54 -4.94 15.20
N ALA A 141 -23.23 -4.73 15.13
CA ALA A 141 -22.40 -4.22 16.20
C ALA A 141 -22.75 -2.74 16.46
N ALA A 142 -23.94 -2.51 16.99
CA ALA A 142 -24.37 -1.22 17.49
C ALA A 142 -23.87 -1.09 18.93
N VAL A 143 -23.25 0.06 19.23
CA VAL A 143 -23.04 0.46 20.62
C VAL A 143 -24.43 0.63 21.23
N GLY A 144 -24.70 -0.10 22.32
CA GLY A 144 -25.95 0.03 23.05
C GLY A 144 -26.21 1.48 23.50
N PRO A 145 -27.44 1.81 23.92
CA PRO A 145 -27.75 3.14 24.42
C PRO A 145 -26.72 3.59 25.45
N PRO A 146 -26.21 4.83 25.40
CA PRO A 146 -25.18 5.29 26.32
C PRO A 146 -25.67 5.10 27.77
N SER A 147 -24.83 4.48 28.61
CA SER A 147 -25.17 4.14 30.00
C SER A 147 -25.36 5.35 30.91
N SER A 148 -24.90 6.53 30.48
CA SER A 148 -25.11 7.80 31.19
C SER A 148 -26.26 8.57 30.57
N THR A 149 -27.26 8.89 31.40
CA THR A 149 -28.41 9.72 31.02
C THR A 149 -28.04 11.21 30.84
N SER A 150 -26.89 11.66 31.35
CA SER A 150 -26.46 13.05 31.23
C SER A 150 -25.58 13.28 30.00
N ARG A 151 -26.04 14.16 29.10
CA ARG A 151 -25.25 14.60 27.95
C ARG A 151 -24.04 15.41 28.44
N ARG A 152 -22.84 14.89 28.20
CA ARG A 152 -21.59 15.63 28.43
C ARG A 152 -21.33 16.56 27.24
N TYR A 153 -20.90 17.77 27.55
CA TYR A 153 -20.65 18.79 26.54
C TYR A 153 -19.17 19.12 26.50
N PHE A 154 -18.58 18.97 25.33
CA PHE A 154 -17.16 19.20 25.10
C PHE A 154 -16.96 20.36 24.13
N CYS A 155 -15.84 21.06 24.30
CA CYS A 155 -15.42 22.17 23.47
C CYS A 155 -14.95 21.63 22.13
N THR A 156 -15.51 22.14 21.04
CA THR A 156 -15.13 21.73 19.68
C THR A 156 -13.71 22.18 19.26
N VAL A 157 -13.11 23.11 20.02
CA VAL A 157 -11.76 23.62 19.75
C VAL A 157 -10.69 22.81 20.48
N CYS A 158 -10.91 22.47 21.75
CA CYS A 158 -9.87 21.88 22.61
C CYS A 158 -10.29 20.61 23.37
N GLY A 159 -11.54 20.15 23.24
CA GLY A 159 -12.01 18.90 23.85
C GLY A 159 -12.35 18.94 25.35
N PHE A 160 -12.02 20.02 26.07
CA PHE A 160 -12.40 20.19 27.48
C PHE A 160 -13.91 20.40 27.68
N THR A 161 -14.40 20.31 28.92
CA THR A 161 -15.80 20.58 29.23
C THR A 161 -16.21 21.98 28.77
N ALA A 162 -17.33 22.07 28.08
CA ALA A 162 -17.80 23.31 27.50
C ALA A 162 -19.01 23.87 28.26
N ASN A 163 -18.84 25.10 28.74
CA ASN A 163 -19.85 25.82 29.51
C ASN A 163 -20.61 26.84 28.65
N TYR A 164 -20.09 27.17 27.46
CA TYR A 164 -20.64 28.21 26.60
C TYR A 164 -21.12 27.64 25.27
N THR A 165 -22.11 28.32 24.67
CA THR A 165 -22.72 27.95 23.38
C THR A 165 -22.65 29.13 22.42
N CYS A 166 -22.26 28.88 21.17
CA CYS A 166 -22.26 29.90 20.13
C CYS A 166 -23.69 30.24 19.71
N VAL A 167 -24.04 31.53 19.71
CA VAL A 167 -25.37 32.02 19.32
C VAL A 167 -25.66 31.89 17.82
N ARG A 168 -24.63 31.74 16.99
CA ARG A 168 -24.79 31.64 15.53
C ARG A 168 -25.03 30.22 15.05
N CYS A 169 -24.38 29.23 15.65
CA CYS A 169 -24.35 27.85 15.15
C CYS A 169 -24.57 26.79 16.23
N GLY A 170 -24.86 27.17 17.47
CA GLY A 170 -25.22 26.24 18.56
C GLY A 170 -24.09 25.36 19.09
N VAL A 171 -22.88 25.40 18.51
CA VAL A 171 -21.77 24.56 18.98
C VAL A 171 -21.18 25.09 20.29
N ARG A 172 -20.57 24.19 21.07
CA ARG A 172 -20.09 24.46 22.43
C ARG A 172 -18.59 24.79 22.46
N PHE A 173 -18.21 25.70 23.36
CA PHE A 173 -16.82 26.06 23.65
C PHE A 173 -16.58 26.31 25.15
N CYS A 174 -15.32 26.29 25.61
CA CYS A 174 -14.98 26.40 27.03
C CYS A 174 -14.50 27.79 27.48
N SER A 175 -13.97 28.62 26.59
CA SER A 175 -13.39 29.93 26.93
C SER A 175 -13.51 30.93 25.76
N ILE A 176 -13.27 32.21 26.06
CA ILE A 176 -13.25 33.29 25.05
C ILE A 176 -12.20 33.01 23.96
N HIS A 177 -11.04 32.47 24.32
CA HIS A 177 -10.03 32.09 23.34
C HIS A 177 -10.58 31.05 22.35
N CYS A 178 -11.27 30.02 22.85
CA CYS A 178 -11.92 29.04 22.00
C CYS A 178 -13.09 29.64 21.21
N GLN A 179 -13.75 30.69 21.71
CA GLN A 179 -14.79 31.40 20.96
C GLN A 179 -14.22 32.11 19.73
N VAL A 180 -13.07 32.77 19.86
CA VAL A 180 -12.40 33.44 18.72
C VAL A 180 -12.00 32.42 17.67
N VAL A 181 -11.28 31.37 18.08
CA VAL A 181 -10.86 30.29 17.17
C VAL A 181 -12.07 29.62 16.51
N HIS A 182 -13.16 29.43 17.27
CA HIS A 182 -14.40 28.92 16.74
C HIS A 182 -15.00 29.86 15.68
N ASN A 183 -15.12 31.16 15.97
CA ASN A 183 -15.67 32.15 15.06
C ASN A 183 -14.88 32.23 13.74
N ASP A 184 -13.56 32.11 13.82
CA ASP A 184 -12.67 32.26 12.67
C ASP A 184 -12.69 31.05 11.73
N THR A 185 -12.80 29.84 12.28
CA THR A 185 -12.53 28.60 11.52
C THR A 185 -13.65 27.55 11.55
N ARG A 186 -14.60 27.64 12.49
CA ARG A 186 -15.60 26.57 12.75
C ARG A 186 -17.04 27.06 12.81
N CYS A 187 -17.30 28.37 12.79
CA CYS A 187 -18.64 28.92 12.95
C CYS A 187 -19.44 28.87 11.64
N LEU A 188 -20.18 27.77 11.45
CA LEU A 188 -21.08 27.58 10.32
C LEU A 188 -22.48 28.11 10.67
N LYS A 189 -22.95 29.15 9.99
CA LYS A 189 -24.21 29.88 10.29
C LYS A 189 -25.49 29.01 10.33
N PHE A 190 -25.48 27.77 9.82
CA PHE A 190 -26.68 26.95 9.62
C PHE A 190 -26.56 25.47 10.01
N VAL A 191 -25.72 25.10 10.98
CA VAL A 191 -25.79 23.74 11.55
C VAL A 191 -26.86 23.74 12.64
N ALA A 192 -28.11 23.51 12.24
CA ALA A 192 -29.25 23.21 13.11
C ALA A 192 -29.96 21.97 12.57
#